data_AF-A0AAD7I8D5-F1
#
_entry.id   AF-A0AAD7I8D5-F1
#
_cell.length_a   1.000
_cell.length_b   1.000
_cell.length_c   1.000
_cell.angle_alpha   90.00
_cell.angle_beta   90.00
_cell.angle_gamma   90.00
#
_symmetry.space_group_name_H-M   'P 1'
#
loop_
_entity.id
_entity.type
_entity.pdbx_description
1 polymer ?
#
loop_
_entity_poly.entity_id
_entity_poly.type
_entity_poly.pdbx_seq_one_letter_code
_entity_poly.pdbx_strand_id
1 'polypeptide(L)'
;MVFKTSVTLLFAASLIASACGSRFGNVTLDERQTGCIPRSENCDSGTCCAGLFCSTTEPHTCSSCTPNAEFCTGVPCCAGLFCGLENQICGPCVATGRAGCNNFPCCSGLCGSDGFCH
;
A
#
# COMPACT_ATOMS: atom_id res chain seq x y z
N MET A 1 37.78 -12.78 48.32
CA MET A 1 37.14 -14.10 48.49
C MET A 1 36.06 -14.23 47.42
N VAL A 2 36.15 -15.26 46.58
CA VAL A 2 35.19 -15.63 45.53
C VAL A 2 34.24 -16.69 46.10
N PHE A 3 32.92 -16.57 45.93
CA PHE A 3 31.93 -17.67 45.87
C PHE A 3 30.60 -17.04 45.36
N LYS A 4 30.19 -17.16 44.08
CA LYS A 4 29.67 -18.29 43.28
C LYS A 4 28.13 -18.45 43.39
N THR A 5 27.44 -18.01 42.32
CA THR A 5 26.20 -18.49 41.66
C THR A 5 25.00 -18.99 42.50
N SER A 6 23.78 -18.49 42.19
CA SER A 6 22.74 -19.31 41.51
C SER A 6 21.41 -18.57 41.28
N VAL A 7 20.80 -18.97 40.18
CA VAL A 7 19.60 -18.50 39.46
C VAL A 7 18.29 -18.79 40.18
N THR A 8 17.31 -17.87 40.15
CA THR A 8 15.85 -18.20 40.11
C THR A 8 15.08 -16.97 39.56
N LEU A 9 14.85 -16.87 38.25
CA LEU A 9 13.60 -17.24 37.55
C LEU A 9 12.31 -16.76 38.25
N LEU A 10 11.73 -15.67 37.74
CA LEU A 10 10.29 -15.43 37.84
C LEU A 10 9.75 -15.00 36.48
N PHE A 11 8.99 -15.91 35.89
CA PHE A 11 8.27 -15.82 34.64
C PHE A 11 7.05 -14.88 34.75
N ALA A 12 6.77 -14.22 33.63
CA ALA A 12 5.45 -13.93 33.06
C ALA A 12 4.47 -13.04 33.85
N ALA A 13 4.26 -11.84 33.31
CA ALA A 13 2.93 -11.26 33.18
C ALA A 13 2.85 -10.51 31.84
N SER A 14 2.50 -11.25 30.78
CA SER A 14 2.10 -10.69 29.50
C SER A 14 0.74 -10.00 29.68
N LEU A 15 0.71 -8.67 29.65
CA LEU A 15 -0.53 -7.92 29.50
C LEU A 15 -0.56 -7.30 28.10
N ILE A 16 -1.42 -7.89 27.29
CA ILE A 16 -1.85 -7.43 25.98
C ILE A 16 -2.57 -6.10 26.18
N ALA A 17 -2.00 -5.01 25.64
CA ALA A 17 -2.72 -3.77 25.43
C ALA A 17 -2.66 -3.43 23.94
N SER A 18 -3.57 -4.06 23.21
CA SER A 18 -3.93 -3.65 21.86
C SER A 18 -4.66 -2.31 21.88
N ALA A 19 -4.46 -1.58 20.79
CA ALA A 19 -5.25 -0.47 20.28
C ALA A 19 -4.92 0.97 20.75
N CYS A 20 -4.86 1.82 19.73
CA CYS A 20 -4.84 3.28 19.72
C CYS A 20 -3.46 3.96 19.88
N GLY A 21 -2.55 3.67 18.94
CA GLY A 21 -1.39 4.51 18.65
C GLY A 21 -1.72 5.66 17.71
N SER A 22 -2.73 6.48 18.02
CA SER A 22 -2.93 7.78 17.39
C SER A 22 -2.13 8.82 18.16
N ARG A 23 -0.85 9.01 17.84
CA ARG A 23 -0.12 10.23 18.24
C ARG A 23 0.75 10.70 17.10
N PHE A 24 0.34 11.86 16.56
CA PHE A 24 1.11 12.74 15.70
C PHE A 24 2.54 12.87 16.22
N GLY A 25 3.46 12.18 15.55
CA GLY A 25 4.89 12.32 15.71
C GLY A 25 5.44 12.94 14.45
N ASN A 26 5.95 14.16 14.59
CA ASN A 26 6.94 14.81 13.75
C ASN A 26 7.59 13.86 12.72
N VAL A 27 7.29 14.07 11.43
CA VAL A 27 7.82 13.29 10.30
C VAL A 27 9.33 13.48 10.24
N THR A 28 10.07 12.67 11.01
CA THR A 28 11.42 12.29 10.63
C THR A 28 11.28 11.32 9.46
N LEU A 29 11.53 11.84 8.26
CA LEU A 29 11.95 11.02 7.11
C LEU A 29 12.91 9.93 7.59
N ASP A 30 12.77 8.75 7.00
CA ASP A 30 13.69 7.62 7.13
C ASP A 30 13.47 6.67 8.33
N GLU A 31 12.24 6.19 8.53
CA GLU A 31 12.14 4.76 8.87
C GLU A 31 12.43 4.00 7.58
N ARG A 32 13.72 3.82 7.30
CA ARG A 32 14.23 2.88 6.30
C ARG A 32 13.66 1.51 6.65
N GLN A 33 12.48 1.20 6.12
CA GLN A 33 12.04 -0.18 5.93
C GLN A 33 13.20 -0.87 5.23
N THR A 34 13.98 -1.60 6.01
CA THR A 34 15.29 -2.10 5.58
C THR A 34 15.04 -3.19 4.55
N GLY A 35 15.06 -2.81 3.27
CA GLY A 35 14.76 -3.71 2.14
C GLY A 35 13.76 -3.20 1.11
N CYS A 36 13.21 -1.98 1.24
CA CYS A 36 12.35 -1.40 0.20
C CYS A 36 13.05 -0.26 -0.57
N ILE A 37 12.58 -0.01 -1.79
CA ILE A 37 13.15 0.98 -2.71
C ILE A 37 12.44 2.33 -2.50
N PRO A 38 13.18 3.43 -2.22
CA PRO A 38 12.59 4.74 -1.96
C PRO A 38 12.08 5.41 -3.24
N ARG A 39 11.35 6.52 -3.08
CA ARG A 39 10.80 7.28 -4.21
C ARG A 39 11.92 7.73 -5.16
N SER A 40 11.63 7.73 -6.46
CA SER A 40 12.54 8.13 -7.53
C SER A 40 13.76 7.24 -7.71
N GLU A 41 13.79 6.07 -7.07
CA GLU A 41 14.80 5.04 -7.30
C GLU A 41 14.27 3.89 -8.14
N ASN A 42 15.19 3.22 -8.84
CA ASN A 42 14.90 2.17 -9.79
C ASN A 42 14.33 0.93 -9.06
N CYS A 43 13.20 0.43 -9.54
CA CYS A 43 12.46 -0.70 -8.98
C CYS A 43 12.51 -1.99 -9.80
N ASP A 44 13.42 -2.12 -10.77
CA ASP A 44 13.58 -3.32 -11.60
C ASP A 44 13.92 -4.59 -10.79
N SER A 45 14.59 -4.43 -9.64
CA SER A 45 15.07 -5.55 -8.81
C SER A 45 14.45 -5.64 -7.41
N GLY A 46 13.39 -4.87 -7.11
CA GLY A 46 12.80 -4.93 -5.78
C GLY A 46 11.49 -4.19 -5.62
N THR A 47 10.97 -4.19 -4.39
CA THR A 47 9.66 -3.63 -4.06
C THR A 47 9.81 -2.21 -3.52
N CYS A 48 8.99 -1.29 -4.02
CA CYS A 48 8.93 0.07 -3.50
C CYS A 48 8.46 0.10 -2.04
N CYS A 49 8.88 1.12 -1.29
CA CYS A 49 8.42 1.32 0.08
C CYS A 49 6.90 1.53 0.13
N ALA A 50 6.30 1.29 1.30
CA ALA A 50 4.85 1.34 1.48
C ALA A 50 4.22 2.62 0.90
N GLY A 51 3.20 2.46 0.04
CA GLY A 51 2.50 3.57 -0.62
C GLY A 51 3.14 4.09 -1.90
N LEU A 52 4.28 3.53 -2.32
CA LEU A 52 4.90 3.76 -3.63
C LEU A 52 4.64 2.56 -4.55
N PHE A 53 4.57 2.84 -5.84
CA PHE A 53 4.35 1.88 -6.90
C PHE A 53 5.47 1.97 -7.91
N CYS A 54 5.86 0.82 -8.45
CA CYS A 54 6.87 0.79 -9.50
C CYS A 54 6.26 1.30 -10.80
N SER A 55 6.85 2.34 -11.39
CA SER A 55 6.45 2.84 -12.69
C SER A 55 6.66 1.76 -13.75
N THR A 56 5.64 1.49 -14.56
CA THR A 56 5.69 0.61 -15.74
C THR A 56 6.19 1.33 -16.99
N THR A 57 6.35 2.66 -16.94
CA THR A 57 7.06 3.42 -17.97
C THR A 57 8.51 3.63 -17.56
N GLU A 58 9.42 3.50 -18.54
CA GLU A 58 10.83 3.83 -18.32
C GLU A 58 11.00 5.34 -18.05
N PRO A 59 11.81 5.72 -17.05
CA PRO A 59 12.56 4.85 -16.14
C PRO A 59 11.66 4.19 -15.06
N HIS A 60 11.80 2.87 -14.87
CA HIS A 60 11.07 2.06 -13.87
C HIS A 60 11.47 2.47 -12.45
N THR A 61 10.84 3.54 -11.96
CA THR A 61 11.15 4.15 -10.66
C THR A 61 9.96 4.10 -9.72
N CYS A 62 10.24 4.02 -8.42
CA CYS A 62 9.20 4.08 -7.40
C CYS A 62 8.56 5.47 -7.35
N SER A 63 7.28 5.55 -7.66
CA SER A 63 6.50 6.78 -7.64
C SER A 63 5.23 6.62 -6.82
N SER A 64 4.69 7.72 -6.33
CA SER A 64 3.37 7.73 -5.69
C SER A 64 2.31 7.33 -6.71
N CYS A 65 1.23 6.70 -6.26
CA CYS A 65 0.11 6.40 -7.14
C CYS A 65 -0.50 7.66 -7.75
N THR A 66 -1.14 7.49 -8.91
CA THR A 66 -1.84 8.58 -9.59
C THR A 66 -3.18 8.87 -8.89
N PRO A 67 -3.42 10.11 -8.41
CA PRO A 67 -4.69 10.52 -7.80
C PRO A 67 -5.84 10.61 -8.82
N ASN A 68 -7.05 10.87 -8.32
CA ASN A 68 -8.24 11.00 -9.16
C ASN A 68 -8.10 12.14 -10.17
N ALA A 69 -8.65 11.94 -11.37
CA ALA A 69 -8.64 12.88 -12.49
C ALA A 69 -7.26 13.17 -13.10
N GLU A 70 -6.25 12.36 -12.78
CA GLU A 70 -4.93 12.43 -13.41
C GLU A 70 -4.66 11.24 -14.34
N PHE A 71 -3.70 11.41 -15.24
CA PHE A 71 -3.34 10.39 -16.22
C PHE A 71 -2.53 9.26 -15.58
N CYS A 72 -3.01 8.01 -15.70
CA CYS A 72 -2.34 6.80 -15.21
C CYS A 72 -1.29 6.25 -16.18
N THR A 73 -0.59 7.12 -16.91
CA THR A 73 0.44 6.72 -17.86
C THR A 73 1.68 6.24 -17.11
N GLY A 74 1.84 4.92 -17.01
CA GLY A 74 3.01 4.30 -16.41
C GLY A 74 2.97 4.15 -14.90
N VAL A 75 2.00 4.74 -14.20
CA VAL A 75 1.86 4.57 -12.74
C VAL A 75 0.43 4.20 -12.43
N PRO A 76 0.19 3.18 -11.58
CA PRO A 76 -1.17 2.77 -11.23
C PRO A 76 -1.89 3.88 -10.43
N CYS A 77 -3.20 3.92 -10.58
CA CYS A 77 -4.04 4.80 -9.78
C CYS A 77 -4.02 4.40 -8.30
N CYS A 78 -4.28 5.38 -7.42
CA CYS A 78 -4.38 5.11 -5.98
C CYS A 78 -5.52 4.14 -5.65
N ALA A 79 -5.43 3.49 -4.49
CA ALA A 79 -6.43 2.53 -4.05
C ALA A 79 -7.86 3.10 -4.13
N GLY A 80 -8.77 2.35 -4.75
CA GLY A 80 -10.15 2.78 -5.00
C GLY A 80 -10.36 3.58 -6.29
N LEU A 81 -9.32 3.68 -7.13
CA LEU A 81 -9.39 4.28 -8.46
C LEU A 81 -9.05 3.25 -9.54
N PHE A 82 -9.68 3.39 -10.69
CA PHE A 82 -9.42 2.57 -11.88
C PHE A 82 -8.85 3.46 -12.99
N CYS A 83 -7.82 2.94 -13.66
CA CYS A 83 -7.25 3.58 -14.82
C CYS A 83 -8.20 3.37 -16.01
N GLY A 84 -8.90 4.43 -16.42
CA GLY A 84 -9.88 4.35 -17.49
C GLY A 84 -9.25 3.86 -18.80
N LEU A 85 -9.80 2.81 -19.39
CA LEU A 85 -9.24 2.16 -20.59
C LEU A 85 -9.18 3.10 -21.80
N GLU A 86 -10.17 3.99 -21.94
CA GLU A 86 -10.31 4.88 -23.11
C GLU A 86 -9.51 6.18 -22.94
N ASN A 87 -9.55 6.79 -21.76
CA ASN A 87 -8.97 8.11 -21.52
C ASN A 87 -7.63 8.07 -20.76
N GLN A 88 -7.23 6.90 -20.26
CA GLN A 88 -6.04 6.74 -19.41
C GLN A 88 -6.04 7.68 -18.20
N ILE A 89 -7.23 7.99 -17.66
CA ILE A 89 -7.42 8.86 -16.49
C ILE A 89 -7.90 8.02 -15.32
N CYS A 90 -7.34 8.27 -14.14
CA CYS A 90 -7.77 7.66 -12.90
C CYS A 90 -9.15 8.18 -12.49
N GLY A 91 -10.14 7.30 -12.58
CA GLY A 91 -11.51 7.56 -12.17
C GLY A 91 -11.90 6.78 -10.92
N PRO A 92 -13.00 7.17 -10.25
CA PRO A 92 -13.57 6.34 -9.19
C PRO A 92 -14.03 5.00 -9.78
N CYS A 93 -13.85 3.93 -9.02
CA CYS A 93 -14.27 2.60 -9.41
C CYS A 93 -15.09 1.93 -8.31
N VAL A 94 -15.87 0.94 -8.72
CA VAL A 94 -16.67 0.11 -7.81
C VAL A 94 -15.76 -0.98 -7.24
N ALA A 95 -15.64 -1.03 -5.92
CA ALA A 95 -14.85 -2.04 -5.23
C ALA A 95 -15.42 -3.44 -5.46
N THR A 96 -14.56 -4.45 -5.42
CA THR A 96 -14.95 -5.87 -5.48
C THR A 96 -16.01 -6.20 -4.43
N GLY A 97 -17.00 -7.01 -4.81
CA GLY A 97 -18.17 -7.37 -4.01
C GLY A 97 -19.25 -6.29 -3.92
N ARG A 98 -19.14 -5.17 -4.65
CA ARG A 98 -20.18 -4.13 -4.69
C ARG A 98 -20.95 -4.12 -5.99
N ALA A 99 -22.26 -3.87 -5.88
CA ALA A 99 -23.13 -3.60 -7.01
C ALA A 99 -22.88 -2.20 -7.59
N GLY A 100 -23.12 -2.04 -8.89
CA GLY A 100 -23.08 -0.74 -9.57
C GLY A 100 -22.14 -0.68 -10.77
N CYS A 101 -21.61 -1.83 -11.22
CA CYS A 101 -20.68 -1.87 -12.34
C CYS A 101 -21.31 -1.60 -13.72
N ASN A 102 -22.64 -1.45 -13.78
CA ASN A 102 -23.37 -1.03 -14.98
C ASN A 102 -23.12 0.43 -15.37
N ASN A 103 -22.75 1.29 -14.41
CA ASN A 103 -22.50 2.72 -14.64
C ASN A 103 -21.06 3.14 -14.38
N PHE A 104 -20.32 2.39 -13.55
CA PHE A 104 -18.94 2.68 -13.18
C PHE A 104 -18.06 1.44 -13.38
N PRO A 105 -16.80 1.59 -13.79
CA PRO A 105 -15.89 0.46 -13.93
C PRO A 105 -15.59 -0.17 -12.57
N CYS A 106 -15.39 -1.49 -12.55
CA CYS A 106 -14.88 -2.21 -11.38
C CYS A 106 -13.39 -1.94 -11.19
N CYS A 107 -12.95 -1.82 -9.94
CA CYS A 107 -11.52 -1.67 -9.65
C CYS A 107 -10.70 -2.90 -10.09
N SER A 108 -11.32 -4.08 -10.06
CA SER A 108 -10.76 -5.33 -10.59
C SER A 108 -10.99 -5.55 -12.09
N GLY A 109 -11.71 -4.64 -12.77
CA GLY A 109 -12.02 -4.74 -14.21
C GLY A 109 -13.08 -5.78 -14.59
N LEU A 110 -13.58 -6.57 -13.64
CA LEU A 110 -14.56 -7.63 -13.88
C LEU A 110 -15.94 -7.24 -13.33
N CYS A 111 -16.86 -6.93 -14.23
CA CYS A 111 -18.27 -6.73 -13.91
C CYS A 111 -19.03 -8.04 -14.16
N GLY A 112 -19.59 -8.62 -13.10
CA GLY A 112 -20.44 -9.79 -13.17
C GLY A 112 -21.78 -9.48 -13.83
N SER A 113 -22.42 -10.51 -14.39
CA SER A 113 -23.74 -10.38 -15.04
C SER A 113 -24.85 -9.99 -14.06
N ASP A 114 -24.63 -10.21 -12.77
CA ASP A 114 -25.45 -9.79 -11.64
C ASP A 114 -25.30 -8.29 -11.29
N GLY A 115 -24.39 -7.58 -11.97
CA GLY A 115 -24.14 -6.15 -11.75
C GLY A 115 -23.21 -5.84 -10.58
N PHE A 116 -22.54 -6.87 -10.02
CA PHE A 116 -21.51 -6.73 -8.99
C PHE A 116 -20.10 -6.87 -9.57
N CYS A 117 -19.14 -6.21 -8.92
CA CYS A 117 -17.73 -6.39 -9.22
C CYS A 117 -17.19 -7.67 -8.58
N HIS A 118 -16.50 -8.50 -9.36
CA HIS A 118 -15.81 -9.71 -8.89
C HIS A 118 -14.29 -9.57 -8.95
#